data_AF-B1I062-F1
#
_entry.id   AF-B1I062-F1
#
_cell.length_a   1.000
_cell.length_b   1.000
_cell.length_c   1.000
_cell.angle_alpha   90.00
_cell.angle_beta   90.00
_cell.angle_gamma   90.00
#
_symmetry.space_group_name_H-M   'P 1'
#
loop_
_entity.id
_entity.type
_entity.pdbx_description
1 polymer ?
#
loop_
_entity_poly.entity_id
_entity_poly.type
_entity_poly.pdbx_seq_one_letter_code
_entity_poly.pdbx_strand_id
1 'polypeptide(L)'
;MNYDAYMLLWQNAYVQMKHINYINKSKVQVSKVLTNSSFLIITAGEAQIVIDEQPYYVQRFSIFHIGKSQCLQINAQHSVSYFLIRYEGDVIYKDAFMQHLQMQYQPFQINFSCVPANPIAIHNILQDMYSKWISGSIQDHFSVKASLYEFVYRMFQELADGQGNPHEMDKAEVARLYIHQHLHQPLSIQSLADTLHISTRHLLRIFKARYGVGPQIYLQQLRIEQAKQYLLENQFGIKEIAISLGYEDEYYFSRAFKKATNMAPSNFRLKYASFMSEMAITNENHFQYNENQLAQAHRFEIGENEMMMQKMIQHIKLPFFLSLFVLLAACNENSVSTKVDHTISDTIETRMVTDDSGREVEIPVRAKRVITDWYLGQILALDIVPVGGVTANLDYAAFLKQHYKDGEITNIGTDGKVSLEKILELKPDLIITWNPEDVGKYEKIAPTIVFAEDAHSSAREEIEAMGNYLGRQKEAEIFMDEFEERLAQAKVKINDVIPDGATFTIYEMFEKNATIVGNSSVSGGRALYQILGMKPQEKVQELFDAKEASGGRYEISYEVVGDYVGDYNFMINFFNKDGKLPGTWTNLDVVKNNQIIELPSEYYFASDPLSGLHQAEELADKIVEFTKAQQK
;
A
#
# COMPACT_ATOMS: atom_id res chain seq x y z
N MET A 1 -1.61 19.05 -1.73
CA MET A 1 -2.58 18.25 -2.51
C MET A 1 -2.81 18.98 -3.83
N ASN A 2 -2.68 18.32 -4.98
CA ASN A 2 -2.86 18.95 -6.30
C ASN A 2 -4.34 18.96 -6.69
N TYR A 3 -5.11 19.96 -6.22
CA TYR A 3 -6.57 19.96 -6.33
C TYR A 3 -7.11 19.85 -7.77
N ASP A 4 -6.40 20.38 -8.76
CA ASP A 4 -6.84 20.31 -10.16
C ASP A 4 -6.76 18.88 -10.71
N ALA A 5 -5.72 18.13 -10.34
CA ALA A 5 -5.64 16.71 -10.67
C ALA A 5 -6.81 15.92 -10.05
N TYR A 6 -7.18 16.24 -8.80
CA TYR A 6 -8.34 15.63 -8.14
C TYR A 6 -9.65 16.00 -8.82
N MET A 7 -9.86 17.27 -9.15
CA MET A 7 -11.06 17.72 -9.85
C MET A 7 -11.18 17.07 -11.22
N LEU A 8 -10.08 16.94 -11.96
CA LEU A 8 -10.06 16.26 -13.25
C LEU A 8 -10.40 14.76 -13.12
N LEU A 9 -9.88 14.09 -12.08
CA LEU A 9 -10.25 12.70 -11.78
C LEU A 9 -11.73 12.57 -11.42
N TRP A 10 -12.26 13.47 -10.57
CA TRP A 10 -13.69 13.51 -10.22
C TRP A 10 -14.61 13.86 -11.39
N GLN A 11 -14.15 14.69 -12.32
CA GLN A 11 -14.86 14.98 -13.57
C GLN A 11 -15.03 13.73 -14.44
N ASN A 12 -14.04 12.84 -14.42
CA ASN A 12 -14.06 11.57 -15.14
C ASN A 12 -14.51 10.39 -14.25
N ALA A 13 -15.01 10.67 -13.04
CA ALA A 13 -15.44 9.65 -12.11
C ALA A 13 -16.87 9.17 -12.35
N TYR A 14 -17.05 7.86 -12.42
CA TYR A 14 -18.33 7.22 -12.19
C TYR A 14 -18.51 6.92 -10.70
N VAL A 15 -19.56 7.48 -10.10
CA VAL A 15 -19.92 7.20 -8.70
C VAL A 15 -21.24 6.45 -8.59
N GLN A 16 -21.25 5.43 -7.73
CA GLN A 16 -22.46 4.74 -7.28
C GLN A 16 -22.67 4.98 -5.79
N MET A 17 -23.78 5.64 -5.45
CA MET A 17 -24.19 5.84 -4.06
C MET A 17 -24.56 4.51 -3.40
N LYS A 18 -24.08 4.28 -2.19
CA LYS A 18 -24.40 3.06 -1.42
C LYS A 18 -25.29 3.35 -0.23
N HIS A 19 -25.00 4.42 0.52
CA HIS A 19 -25.80 4.77 1.69
C HIS A 19 -25.58 6.21 2.12
N ILE A 20 -26.63 6.88 2.62
CA ILE A 20 -26.52 8.13 3.37
C ILE A 20 -27.13 7.92 4.75
N ASN A 21 -26.34 8.13 5.80
CA ASN A 21 -26.82 8.11 7.18
C ASN A 21 -26.76 9.51 7.78
N TYR A 22 -27.79 9.88 8.53
CA TYR A 22 -27.73 11.00 9.46
C TYR A 22 -27.89 10.49 10.89
N ILE A 23 -26.95 10.82 11.76
CA ILE A 23 -26.95 10.41 13.15
C ILE A 23 -26.98 11.66 14.00
N ASN A 24 -27.92 11.72 14.94
CA ASN A 24 -27.98 12.72 16.00
C ASN A 24 -28.18 11.99 17.33
N LYS A 25 -27.14 11.94 18.16
CA LYS A 25 -27.14 11.20 19.43
C LYS A 25 -26.41 11.99 20.52
N SER A 26 -26.84 11.79 21.76
CA SER A 26 -26.26 12.43 22.95
C SER A 26 -24.87 11.91 23.31
N LYS A 27 -24.56 10.66 22.95
CA LYS A 27 -23.23 10.03 23.03
C LYS A 27 -23.05 9.06 21.87
N VAL A 28 -21.84 8.96 21.35
CA VAL A 28 -21.50 8.07 20.24
C VAL A 28 -20.17 7.39 20.53
N GLN A 29 -20.14 6.07 20.40
CA GLN A 29 -18.93 5.26 20.37
C GLN A 29 -19.10 4.27 19.22
N VAL A 30 -18.36 4.48 18.14
CA VAL A 30 -18.41 3.67 16.93
C VAL A 30 -16.99 3.28 16.56
N SER A 31 -16.79 2.03 16.19
CA SER A 31 -15.57 1.53 15.55
C SER A 31 -15.99 0.58 14.44
N LYS A 32 -15.56 0.85 13.21
CA LYS A 32 -15.88 0.02 12.06
C LYS A 32 -14.86 0.18 10.94
N VAL A 33 -14.64 -0.91 10.21
CA VAL A 33 -13.96 -0.88 8.92
C VAL A 33 -14.98 -0.48 7.85
N LEU A 34 -14.64 0.52 7.05
CA LEU A 34 -15.52 1.00 5.99
C LEU A 34 -15.38 0.12 4.74
N THR A 35 -16.48 -0.44 4.25
CA THR A 35 -16.49 -1.26 3.03
C THR A 35 -16.43 -0.43 1.75
N ASN A 36 -16.66 0.88 1.84
CA ASN A 36 -16.78 1.79 0.73
C ASN A 36 -16.12 3.13 1.08
N SER A 37 -15.62 3.85 0.09
CA SER A 37 -15.17 5.22 0.25
C SER A 37 -16.29 6.07 0.84
N SER A 38 -15.94 6.97 1.75
CA SER A 38 -16.92 7.63 2.59
C SER A 38 -16.59 9.09 2.84
N PHE A 39 -17.62 9.93 2.89
CA PHE A 39 -17.54 11.25 3.50
C PHE A 39 -18.20 11.23 4.88
N LEU A 40 -17.46 11.63 5.90
CA LEU A 40 -17.94 11.89 7.25
C LEU A 40 -18.02 13.40 7.46
N ILE A 41 -19.21 13.91 7.77
CA ILE A 41 -19.43 15.35 8.00
C ILE A 41 -20.05 15.56 9.37
N ILE A 42 -19.29 16.11 10.31
CA ILE A 42 -19.82 16.52 11.62
C ILE A 42 -20.58 17.83 11.43
N THR A 43 -21.86 17.91 11.80
CA THR A 43 -22.70 19.11 11.63
C THR A 43 -23.02 19.81 12.94
N ALA A 44 -22.92 19.13 14.08
CA ALA A 44 -23.08 19.72 15.40
C ALA A 44 -22.28 18.94 16.45
N GLY A 45 -21.85 19.64 17.50
CA GLY A 45 -21.12 19.06 18.62
C GLY A 45 -19.61 18.94 18.38
N GLU A 46 -19.00 18.12 19.21
CA GLU A 46 -17.56 17.85 19.21
C GLU A 46 -17.34 16.34 19.30
N ALA A 47 -16.30 15.84 18.62
CA ALA A 47 -15.97 14.43 18.63
C ALA A 47 -14.46 14.22 18.51
N GLN A 48 -14.00 13.09 19.02
CA GLN A 48 -12.72 12.50 18.64
C GLN A 48 -12.97 11.51 17.51
N ILE A 49 -12.30 11.71 16.39
CA ILE A 49 -12.31 10.83 15.23
C ILE A 49 -10.95 10.12 15.15
N VAL A 50 -10.93 8.83 14.85
CA VAL A 50 -9.69 8.12 14.52
C VAL A 50 -9.87 7.45 13.17
N ILE A 51 -8.93 7.68 12.25
CA ILE A 51 -8.90 7.05 10.92
C ILE A 51 -7.54 6.37 10.78
N ASP A 52 -7.51 5.04 10.63
CA ASP A 52 -6.28 4.23 10.55
C ASP A 52 -5.21 4.68 11.56
N GLU A 53 -5.61 4.68 12.83
CA GLU A 53 -4.80 5.09 13.99
C GLU A 53 -4.50 6.59 14.14
N GLN A 54 -4.83 7.43 13.16
CA GLN A 54 -4.62 8.87 13.24
C GLN A 54 -5.78 9.57 13.97
N PRO A 55 -5.54 10.17 15.15
CA PRO A 55 -6.56 10.83 15.94
C PRO A 55 -6.75 12.31 15.53
N TYR A 56 -8.01 12.73 15.48
CA TYR A 56 -8.44 14.10 15.22
C TYR A 56 -9.44 14.52 16.30
N TYR A 57 -9.26 15.72 16.86
CA TYR A 57 -10.26 16.36 17.70
C TYR A 57 -10.99 17.43 16.88
N VAL A 58 -12.30 17.27 16.75
CA VAL A 58 -13.07 18.03 15.76
C VAL A 58 -14.28 18.70 16.37
N GLN A 59 -14.65 19.84 15.78
CA GLN A 59 -15.86 20.60 16.10
C GLN A 59 -16.89 20.49 14.97
N ARG A 60 -18.03 21.17 15.10
CA ARG A 60 -19.04 21.22 14.04
C ARG A 60 -18.46 21.72 12.70
N PHE A 61 -19.02 21.19 11.63
CA PHE A 61 -18.66 21.41 10.23
C PHE A 61 -17.32 20.82 9.80
N SER A 62 -16.81 19.84 10.53
CA SER A 62 -15.62 19.11 10.12
C SER A 62 -15.96 18.07 9.07
N ILE A 63 -15.24 18.06 7.95
CA ILE A 63 -15.43 17.11 6.86
C ILE A 63 -14.19 16.22 6.73
N PHE A 64 -14.42 14.93 6.53
CA PHE A 64 -13.41 13.92 6.23
C PHE A 64 -13.83 13.12 5.02
N HIS A 65 -12.92 12.94 4.08
CA HIS A 65 -12.95 11.84 3.14
C HIS A 65 -12.13 10.68 3.70
N ILE A 66 -12.67 9.48 3.59
CA ILE A 66 -12.11 8.25 4.14
C ILE A 66 -12.14 7.18 3.03
N GLY A 67 -10.99 6.59 2.75
CA GLY A 67 -10.84 5.51 1.79
C GLY A 67 -11.60 4.23 2.16
N LYS A 68 -11.70 3.30 1.20
CA LYS A 68 -12.29 1.97 1.46
C LYS A 68 -11.31 1.16 2.31
N SER A 69 -11.82 0.19 3.06
CA SER A 69 -11.07 -0.68 3.98
C SER A 69 -10.39 0.01 5.16
N GLN A 70 -10.60 1.31 5.35
CA GLN A 70 -10.04 2.04 6.48
C GLN A 70 -10.91 1.92 7.73
N CYS A 71 -10.27 1.93 8.89
CA CYS A 71 -10.91 1.86 10.18
C CYS A 71 -11.31 3.26 10.64
N LEU A 72 -12.63 3.49 10.78
CA LEU A 72 -13.20 4.70 11.34
C LEU A 72 -13.65 4.46 12.78
N GLN A 73 -13.15 5.26 13.70
CA GLN A 73 -13.65 5.37 15.06
C GLN A 73 -14.20 6.77 15.34
N ILE A 74 -15.36 6.84 15.99
CA ILE A 74 -15.98 8.10 16.43
C ILE A 74 -16.33 7.98 17.91
N ASN A 75 -15.74 8.85 18.72
CA ASN A 75 -15.96 8.93 20.16
C ASN A 75 -16.45 10.34 20.53
N ALA A 76 -17.70 10.46 20.95
CA ALA A 76 -18.30 11.71 21.42
C ALA A 76 -18.95 11.50 22.80
N GLN A 77 -18.48 12.26 23.78
CA GLN A 77 -18.98 12.24 25.17
C GLN A 77 -20.20 13.15 25.38
N HIS A 78 -20.48 14.03 24.41
CA HIS A 78 -21.60 14.96 24.37
C HIS A 78 -22.36 14.79 23.05
N SER A 79 -23.47 15.53 22.90
CA SER A 79 -24.32 15.42 21.72
C SER A 79 -23.54 15.75 20.45
N VAL A 80 -23.57 14.84 19.47
CA VAL A 80 -22.96 15.02 18.16
C VAL A 80 -23.98 14.70 17.08
N SER A 81 -23.97 15.50 16.01
CA SER A 81 -24.71 15.21 14.79
C SER A 81 -23.75 15.08 13.62
N TYR A 82 -23.93 14.06 12.78
CA TYR A 82 -23.10 13.86 11.61
C TYR A 82 -23.80 13.12 10.47
N PHE A 83 -23.36 13.42 9.25
CA PHE A 83 -23.64 12.62 8.07
C PHE A 83 -22.51 11.63 7.80
N LEU A 84 -22.87 10.43 7.37
CA LEU A 84 -21.95 9.48 6.77
C LEU A 84 -22.48 9.05 5.42
N ILE A 85 -21.83 9.53 4.36
CA ILE A 85 -22.14 9.24 2.97
C ILE A 85 -21.17 8.18 2.48
N ARG A 86 -21.67 7.04 2.00
CA ARG A 86 -20.89 5.93 1.46
C ARG A 86 -21.13 5.79 -0.03
N TYR A 87 -20.06 5.62 -0.80
CA TYR A 87 -20.12 5.52 -2.24
C TYR A 87 -19.01 4.60 -2.77
N GLU A 88 -19.23 4.05 -3.96
CA GLU A 88 -18.17 3.45 -4.77
C GLU A 88 -17.84 4.39 -5.92
N GLY A 89 -16.56 4.66 -6.12
CA GLY A 89 -16.05 5.48 -7.21
C GLY A 89 -15.08 4.69 -8.08
N ASP A 90 -15.14 4.95 -9.38
CA ASP A 90 -14.09 4.59 -10.32
C ASP A 90 -13.88 5.71 -11.32
N VAL A 91 -12.66 5.84 -11.86
CA VAL A 91 -12.38 6.82 -12.91
C VAL A 91 -12.45 6.12 -14.25
N ILE A 92 -13.19 6.72 -15.18
CA ILE A 92 -13.23 6.29 -16.58
C ILE A 92 -12.02 6.92 -17.25
N TYR A 93 -11.05 6.09 -17.61
CA TYR A 93 -9.87 6.53 -18.34
C TYR A 93 -10.21 6.61 -19.83
N LYS A 94 -9.77 7.70 -20.49
CA LYS A 94 -9.86 7.88 -21.94
C LYS A 94 -8.49 7.80 -22.63
N ASP A 95 -7.43 7.92 -21.84
CA ASP A 95 -6.03 7.95 -22.25
C ASP A 95 -5.13 7.57 -21.05
N ALA A 96 -3.85 7.34 -21.34
CA ALA A 96 -2.85 6.97 -20.34
C ALA A 96 -2.62 8.07 -19.29
N PHE A 97 -2.89 9.34 -19.63
CA PHE A 97 -2.76 10.46 -18.71
C PHE A 97 -3.76 10.36 -17.55
N MET A 98 -5.03 10.09 -17.84
CA MET A 98 -6.05 9.93 -16.81
C MET A 98 -5.77 8.74 -15.88
N GLN A 99 -5.23 7.66 -16.40
CA GLN A 99 -4.82 6.51 -15.59
C GLN A 99 -3.60 6.86 -14.72
N HIS A 100 -2.61 7.54 -15.29
CA HIS A 100 -1.43 7.99 -14.56
C HIS A 100 -1.81 8.86 -13.36
N LEU A 101 -2.68 9.84 -13.59
CA LEU A 101 -3.21 10.68 -12.51
C LEU A 101 -3.94 9.86 -11.45
N GLN A 102 -4.74 8.86 -11.84
CA GLN A 102 -5.41 8.01 -10.87
C GLN A 102 -4.42 7.21 -10.03
N MET A 103 -3.41 6.59 -10.63
CA MET A 103 -2.40 5.81 -9.92
C MET A 103 -1.63 6.70 -8.94
N GLN A 104 -1.28 7.91 -9.37
CA GLN A 104 -0.55 8.88 -8.55
C GLN A 104 -1.40 9.43 -7.39
N TYR A 105 -2.67 9.80 -7.64
CA TYR A 105 -3.46 10.57 -6.68
C TYR A 105 -4.54 9.76 -5.95
N GLN A 106 -4.98 8.61 -6.47
CA GLN A 106 -5.92 7.69 -5.84
C GLN A 106 -7.10 8.40 -5.12
N PRO A 107 -7.96 9.13 -5.87
CA PRO A 107 -8.89 10.12 -5.33
C PRO A 107 -9.99 9.55 -4.44
N PHE A 108 -10.22 8.24 -4.51
CA PHE A 108 -11.19 7.52 -3.67
C PHE A 108 -10.56 6.79 -2.49
N GLN A 109 -9.22 6.76 -2.38
CA GLN A 109 -8.50 6.15 -1.26
C GLN A 109 -7.85 7.17 -0.33
N ILE A 110 -7.38 8.28 -0.90
CA ILE A 110 -6.65 9.25 -0.09
C ILE A 110 -7.55 9.93 0.95
N ASN A 111 -7.00 10.06 2.15
CA ASN A 111 -7.65 10.77 3.24
C ASN A 111 -7.37 12.25 3.12
N PHE A 112 -8.44 13.03 3.16
CA PHE A 112 -8.34 14.46 3.32
C PHE A 112 -9.44 14.95 4.24
N SER A 113 -9.23 16.10 4.81
CA SER A 113 -10.14 16.67 5.78
C SER A 113 -10.12 18.19 5.65
N CYS A 114 -11.24 18.84 5.95
CA CYS A 114 -11.32 20.29 5.94
C CYS A 114 -12.45 20.82 6.82
N VAL A 115 -12.27 22.08 7.23
CA VAL A 115 -13.36 22.94 7.70
C VAL A 115 -13.78 23.83 6.52
N PRO A 116 -15.04 23.75 6.04
CA PRO A 116 -15.50 24.53 4.91
C PRO A 116 -15.64 26.01 5.29
N ALA A 117 -15.37 26.90 4.35
CA ALA A 117 -15.51 28.34 4.50
C ALA A 117 -16.99 28.76 4.53
N ASN A 118 -17.85 28.04 3.81
CA ASN A 118 -19.31 28.24 3.84
C ASN A 118 -20.08 27.00 4.36
N PRO A 119 -20.11 26.78 5.69
CA PRO A 119 -20.75 25.60 6.27
C PRO A 119 -22.26 25.50 6.01
N ILE A 120 -22.95 26.62 5.81
CA ILE A 120 -24.40 26.65 5.58
C ILE A 120 -24.72 26.08 4.20
N ALA A 121 -23.96 26.46 3.17
CA ALA A 121 -24.14 25.92 1.82
C ALA A 121 -23.94 24.40 1.80
N ILE A 122 -22.88 23.91 2.45
CA ILE A 122 -22.62 22.48 2.60
C ILE A 122 -23.76 21.80 3.36
N HIS A 123 -24.21 22.37 4.48
CA HIS A 123 -25.30 21.79 5.28
C HIS A 123 -26.60 21.63 4.47
N ASN A 124 -26.96 22.62 3.67
CA ASN A 124 -28.17 22.57 2.85
C ASN A 124 -28.10 21.45 1.80
N ILE A 125 -26.95 21.27 1.15
CA ILE A 125 -26.73 20.17 0.19
C ILE A 125 -26.90 18.82 0.89
N LEU A 126 -26.31 18.65 2.08
CA LEU A 126 -26.38 17.39 2.84
C LEU A 126 -27.81 17.04 3.29
N GLN A 127 -28.58 18.04 3.74
CA GLN A 127 -29.98 17.83 4.13
C GLN A 127 -30.86 17.45 2.93
N ASP A 128 -30.69 18.14 1.80
CA ASP A 128 -31.39 17.81 0.54
C ASP A 128 -31.04 16.38 0.09
N MET A 129 -29.74 16.04 0.06
CA MET A 129 -29.28 14.69 -0.28
C MET A 129 -29.89 13.63 0.63
N TYR A 130 -29.93 13.86 1.95
CA TYR A 130 -30.48 12.88 2.89
C TYR A 130 -31.99 12.70 2.74
N SER A 131 -32.75 13.79 2.62
CA SER A 131 -34.20 13.71 2.44
C SER A 131 -34.60 12.97 1.16
N LYS A 132 -33.89 13.24 0.05
CA LYS A 132 -34.04 12.52 -1.23
C LYS A 132 -33.55 11.07 -1.19
N TRP A 133 -32.50 10.78 -0.42
CA TRP A 133 -32.04 9.40 -0.28
C TRP A 133 -33.09 8.52 0.41
N ILE A 134 -33.75 9.06 1.45
CA ILE A 134 -34.79 8.35 2.22
C ILE A 134 -36.06 8.11 1.40
N SER A 135 -36.41 8.99 0.46
CA SER A 135 -37.60 8.79 -0.38
C SER A 135 -37.56 7.48 -1.17
N GLY A 136 -36.34 7.00 -1.49
CA GLY A 136 -36.10 5.73 -2.17
C GLY A 136 -36.45 5.75 -3.67
N SER A 137 -36.84 6.90 -4.22
CA SER A 137 -37.22 6.99 -5.64
C SER A 137 -35.98 7.04 -6.55
N ILE A 138 -36.08 6.43 -7.74
CA ILE A 138 -34.99 6.42 -8.73
C ILE A 138 -34.60 7.86 -9.12
N GLN A 139 -35.59 8.74 -9.28
CA GLN A 139 -35.41 10.15 -9.65
C GLN A 139 -34.64 10.91 -8.56
N ASP A 140 -35.01 10.69 -7.30
CA ASP A 140 -34.34 11.31 -6.17
C ASP A 140 -32.93 10.77 -6.00
N HIS A 141 -32.70 9.46 -6.17
CA HIS A 141 -31.37 8.86 -6.12
C HIS A 141 -30.46 9.39 -7.23
N PHE A 142 -31.00 9.65 -8.43
CA PHE A 142 -30.27 10.34 -9.48
C PHE A 142 -29.92 11.79 -9.09
N SER A 143 -30.87 12.54 -8.50
CA SER A 143 -30.59 13.88 -7.96
C SER A 143 -29.54 13.85 -6.84
N VAL A 144 -29.54 12.84 -5.96
CA VAL A 144 -28.54 12.68 -4.90
C VAL A 144 -27.14 12.50 -5.50
N LYS A 145 -27.03 11.70 -6.58
CA LYS A 145 -25.76 11.53 -7.30
C LYS A 145 -25.27 12.88 -7.86
N ALA A 146 -26.14 13.68 -8.47
CA ALA A 146 -25.78 15.02 -8.95
C ALA A 146 -25.34 15.94 -7.79
N SER A 147 -26.06 15.94 -6.68
CA SER A 147 -25.72 16.72 -5.48
C SER A 147 -24.39 16.30 -4.85
N LEU A 148 -23.99 15.03 -4.96
CA LEU A 148 -22.66 14.60 -4.51
C LEU A 148 -21.55 15.27 -5.33
N TYR A 149 -21.67 15.32 -6.66
CA TYR A 149 -20.68 16.00 -7.49
C TYR A 149 -20.60 17.49 -7.16
N GLU A 150 -21.75 18.14 -6.93
CA GLU A 150 -21.81 19.54 -6.49
C GLU A 150 -21.13 19.75 -5.12
N PHE A 151 -21.37 18.84 -4.16
CA PHE A 151 -20.71 18.85 -2.86
C PHE A 151 -19.18 18.74 -3.00
N VAL A 152 -18.70 17.78 -3.80
CA VAL A 152 -17.27 17.56 -4.03
C VAL A 152 -16.62 18.76 -4.73
N TYR A 153 -17.27 19.31 -5.75
CA TYR A 153 -16.80 20.51 -6.45
C TYR A 153 -16.60 21.68 -5.48
N ARG A 154 -17.61 21.98 -4.66
CA ARG A 154 -17.52 23.09 -3.69
C ARG A 154 -16.40 22.90 -2.68
N MET A 155 -16.20 21.67 -2.20
CA MET A 155 -15.11 21.39 -1.26
C MET A 155 -13.74 21.63 -1.90
N PHE A 156 -13.51 21.10 -3.11
CA PHE A 156 -12.22 21.29 -3.78
C PHE A 156 -11.98 22.74 -4.19
N GLN A 157 -13.03 23.47 -4.60
CA GLN A 157 -12.93 24.89 -4.88
C GLN A 157 -12.49 25.68 -3.63
N GLU A 158 -13.14 25.48 -2.48
CA GLU A 158 -12.76 26.17 -1.24
C GLU A 158 -11.33 25.81 -0.79
N LEU A 159 -10.90 24.57 -0.99
CA LEU A 159 -9.54 24.13 -0.69
C LEU A 159 -8.50 24.72 -1.65
N ALA A 160 -8.82 24.81 -2.94
CA ALA A 160 -7.95 25.40 -3.96
C ALA A 160 -7.76 26.92 -3.75
N ASP A 161 -8.84 27.62 -3.37
CA ASP A 161 -8.81 29.05 -3.05
C ASP A 161 -8.17 29.35 -1.68
N GLY A 162 -7.74 28.32 -0.94
CA GLY A 162 -7.13 28.44 0.39
C GLY A 162 -8.11 28.92 1.48
N GLN A 163 -9.42 28.84 1.22
CA GLN A 163 -10.46 29.25 2.16
C GLN A 163 -10.84 28.14 3.14
N GLY A 164 -10.64 26.87 2.74
CA GLY A 164 -10.78 25.70 3.61
C GLY A 164 -9.46 25.37 4.31
N ASN A 165 -9.50 25.21 5.64
CA ASN A 165 -8.33 24.77 6.40
C ASN A 165 -8.38 23.25 6.61
N PRO A 166 -7.31 22.49 6.30
CA PRO A 166 -7.22 21.08 6.64
C PRO A 166 -7.33 20.86 8.16
N HIS A 167 -7.89 19.73 8.60
CA HIS A 167 -7.77 19.38 10.01
C HIS A 167 -6.34 18.96 10.33
N GLU A 168 -5.76 19.58 11.36
CA GLU A 168 -4.52 19.10 11.93
C GLU A 168 -4.77 17.85 12.78
N MET A 169 -3.89 16.86 12.63
CA MET A 169 -3.87 15.71 13.55
C MET A 169 -3.69 16.18 14.98
N ASP A 170 -4.32 15.49 15.91
CA ASP A 170 -4.21 15.78 17.33
C ASP A 170 -2.85 15.30 17.86
N LYS A 171 -1.81 16.09 17.61
CA LYS A 171 -0.42 15.76 17.95
C LYS A 171 -0.23 15.44 19.44
N ALA A 172 -1.08 15.97 20.32
CA ALA A 172 -1.06 15.63 21.73
C ALA A 172 -1.57 14.20 21.97
N GLU A 173 -2.64 13.78 21.29
CA GLU A 173 -3.13 12.39 21.33
C GLU A 173 -2.18 11.42 20.64
N VAL A 174 -1.60 11.78 19.48
CA VAL A 174 -0.56 10.97 18.84
C VAL A 174 0.62 10.76 19.79
N ALA A 175 1.10 11.82 20.45
CA ALA A 175 2.15 11.73 21.46
C ALA A 175 1.75 10.80 22.63
N ARG A 176 0.49 10.84 23.06
CA ARG A 176 -0.02 9.97 24.12
C ARG A 176 -0.01 8.51 23.68
N LEU A 177 -0.50 8.21 22.49
CA LEU A 177 -0.50 6.85 21.94
C LEU A 177 0.92 6.31 21.80
N TYR A 178 1.84 7.13 21.29
CA TYR A 178 3.26 6.78 21.19
C TYR A 178 3.87 6.43 22.55
N ILE A 179 3.60 7.25 23.58
CA ILE A 179 4.04 7.01 24.96
C ILE A 179 3.52 5.66 25.48
N HIS A 180 2.26 5.32 25.20
CA HIS A 180 1.66 4.05 25.63
C HIS A 180 2.32 2.85 24.92
N GLN A 181 2.56 2.94 23.61
CA GLN A 181 3.21 1.88 22.83
C GLN A 181 4.68 1.66 23.23
N HIS A 182 5.38 2.72 23.65
CA HIS A 182 6.81 2.70 23.99
C HIS A 182 7.09 2.80 25.50
N LEU A 183 6.13 2.37 26.34
CA LEU A 183 6.23 2.48 27.80
C LEU A 183 7.49 1.79 28.36
N HIS A 184 7.87 0.66 27.75
CA HIS A 184 8.91 -0.28 28.18
C HIS A 184 10.32 0.03 27.64
N GLN A 185 10.49 1.14 26.92
CA GLN A 185 11.75 1.51 26.28
C GLN A 185 12.27 2.86 26.79
N PRO A 186 13.59 3.14 26.75
CA PRO A 186 14.09 4.49 27.01
C PRO A 186 13.48 5.49 26.01
N LEU A 187 12.65 6.42 26.51
CA LEU A 187 11.94 7.40 25.68
C LEU A 187 12.30 8.82 26.11
N SER A 188 12.80 9.62 25.16
CA SER A 188 13.09 11.03 25.39
C SER A 188 11.97 11.92 24.81
N ILE A 189 11.72 13.08 25.43
CA ILE A 189 10.74 14.02 24.89
C ILE A 189 11.24 14.66 23.59
N GLN A 190 12.55 14.78 23.41
CA GLN A 190 13.14 15.29 22.17
C GLN A 190 12.85 14.35 21.01
N SER A 191 13.15 13.06 21.15
CA SER A 191 12.85 12.05 20.12
C SER A 191 11.36 11.99 19.80
N LEU A 192 10.48 12.10 20.82
CA LEU A 192 9.03 12.16 20.60
C LEU A 192 8.59 13.41 19.81
N ALA A 193 9.23 14.57 20.05
CA ALA A 193 8.95 15.79 19.32
C ALA A 193 9.45 15.71 17.87
N ASP A 194 10.62 15.10 17.67
CA ASP A 194 11.24 14.87 16.36
C ASP A 194 10.37 13.94 15.50
N THR A 195 9.88 12.83 16.07
CA THR A 195 8.92 11.92 15.41
C THR A 195 7.63 12.63 14.97
N LEU A 196 7.19 13.64 15.71
CA LEU A 196 5.97 14.41 15.43
C LEU A 196 6.22 15.65 14.55
N HIS A 197 7.47 15.86 14.11
CA HIS A 197 7.93 17.02 13.35
C HIS A 197 7.50 18.36 13.99
N ILE A 198 7.62 18.47 15.32
CA ILE A 198 7.34 19.70 16.07
C ILE A 198 8.45 20.01 17.06
N SER A 199 8.59 21.28 17.44
CA SER A 199 9.52 21.64 18.52
C SER A 199 9.07 21.03 19.85
N THR A 200 10.05 20.64 20.69
CA THR A 200 9.83 20.19 22.07
C THR A 200 8.99 21.18 22.87
N ARG A 201 9.21 22.50 22.68
CA ARG A 201 8.40 23.54 23.31
C ARG A 201 6.93 23.47 22.89
N HIS A 202 6.67 23.25 21.61
CA HIS A 202 5.31 23.09 21.10
C HIS A 202 4.65 21.83 21.67
N LEU A 203 5.35 20.68 21.68
CA LEU A 203 4.88 19.43 22.26
C LEU A 203 4.49 19.59 23.74
N LEU A 204 5.39 20.16 24.56
CA LEU A 204 5.12 20.42 25.98
C LEU A 204 3.86 21.26 26.19
N ARG A 205 3.67 22.30 25.36
CA ARG A 205 2.52 23.21 25.44
C ARG A 205 1.22 22.50 25.09
N ILE A 206 1.15 21.82 23.94
CA ILE A 206 -0.08 21.16 23.48
C ILE A 206 -0.46 19.98 24.37
N PHE A 207 0.52 19.20 24.84
CA PHE A 207 0.28 18.03 25.69
C PHE A 207 -0.19 18.45 27.08
N LYS A 208 0.44 19.48 27.67
CA LYS A 208 0.02 20.03 28.98
C LYS A 208 -1.36 20.67 28.91
N ALA A 209 -1.66 21.39 27.82
CA ALA A 209 -2.99 21.97 27.62
C ALA A 209 -4.07 20.88 27.56
N ARG A 210 -3.77 19.72 26.96
CA ARG A 210 -4.71 18.61 26.79
C ARG A 210 -4.85 17.70 28.01
N TYR A 211 -3.75 17.30 28.63
CA TYR A 211 -3.75 16.30 29.72
C TYR A 211 -3.38 16.89 31.09
N GLY A 212 -3.24 18.22 31.20
CA GLY A 212 -2.92 18.94 32.44
C GLY A 212 -1.45 18.87 32.89
N VAL A 213 -0.70 17.87 32.42
CA VAL A 213 0.71 17.64 32.75
C VAL A 213 1.56 17.50 31.49
N GLY A 214 2.88 17.72 31.61
CA GLY A 214 3.79 17.51 30.49
C GLY A 214 4.01 16.02 30.18
N PRO A 215 4.43 15.66 28.95
CA PRO A 215 4.60 14.28 28.49
C PRO A 215 5.59 13.48 29.34
N GLN A 216 6.66 14.10 29.86
CA GLN A 216 7.62 13.43 30.75
C GLN A 216 6.98 13.01 32.08
N ILE A 217 6.15 13.90 32.66
CA ILE A 217 5.45 13.61 33.91
C ILE A 217 4.39 12.53 33.66
N TYR A 218 3.69 12.62 32.54
CA TYR A 218 2.69 11.64 32.13
C TYR A 218 3.30 10.24 31.95
N LEU A 219 4.42 10.12 31.22
CA LEU A 219 5.19 8.88 31.08
C LEU A 219 5.62 8.32 32.43
N GLN A 220 6.15 9.16 33.32
CA GLN A 220 6.54 8.75 34.67
C GLN A 220 5.35 8.21 35.47
N GLN A 221 4.19 8.87 35.41
CA GLN A 221 2.99 8.40 36.09
C GLN A 221 2.56 7.02 35.58
N LEU A 222 2.52 6.81 34.27
CA LEU A 222 2.21 5.49 33.69
C LEU A 222 3.20 4.41 34.12
N ARG A 223 4.50 4.70 34.09
CA ARG A 223 5.54 3.77 34.56
C ARG A 223 5.40 3.44 36.03
N ILE A 224 5.06 4.41 36.87
CA ILE A 224 4.82 4.15 38.31
C ILE A 224 3.58 3.30 38.52
N GLU A 225 2.49 3.53 37.79
CA GLU A 225 1.30 2.67 37.89
C GLU A 225 1.60 1.24 37.45
N GLN A 226 2.32 1.05 36.33
CA GLN A 226 2.74 -0.27 35.87
C GLN A 226 3.71 -0.93 36.86
N ALA A 227 4.64 -0.16 37.45
CA ALA A 227 5.55 -0.65 38.49
C ALA A 227 4.79 -1.15 39.71
N LYS A 228 3.72 -0.47 40.15
CA LYS A 228 2.90 -0.95 41.26
C LYS A 228 2.32 -2.32 40.94
N GLN A 229 1.82 -2.55 39.72
CA GLN A 229 1.30 -3.86 39.31
C GLN A 229 2.38 -4.94 39.38
N TYR A 230 3.56 -4.70 38.77
CA TYR A 230 4.68 -5.65 38.82
C TYR A 230 5.20 -5.93 40.24
N LEU A 231 5.12 -4.94 41.14
CA LEU A 231 5.49 -5.13 42.55
C LEU A 231 4.47 -5.99 43.32
N LEU A 232 3.22 -6.07 42.88
CA LEU A 232 2.16 -6.87 43.50
C LEU A 232 2.12 -8.32 42.98
N GLU A 233 2.47 -8.55 41.72
CA GLU A 233 2.41 -9.87 41.04
C GLU A 233 3.55 -10.85 41.43
N ASN A 234 4.52 -10.37 42.23
CA ASN A 234 5.51 -11.14 43.02
C ASN A 234 6.50 -12.07 42.28
N GLN A 235 6.88 -11.79 41.03
CA GLN A 235 7.84 -12.63 40.28
C GLN A 235 9.13 -11.93 39.81
N PHE A 236 9.23 -10.61 39.92
CA PHE A 236 10.37 -9.85 39.37
C PHE A 236 11.18 -9.08 40.44
N GLY A 237 12.50 -9.00 40.28
CA GLY A 237 13.38 -8.14 41.07
C GLY A 237 13.16 -6.65 40.78
N ILE A 238 13.54 -5.77 41.71
CA ILE A 238 13.38 -4.31 41.54
C ILE A 238 14.18 -3.80 40.34
N LYS A 239 15.39 -4.34 40.13
CA LYS A 239 16.23 -4.08 38.95
C LYS A 239 15.55 -4.48 37.63
N GLU A 240 14.92 -5.65 37.60
CA GLU A 240 14.22 -6.17 36.41
C GLU A 240 13.01 -5.31 36.06
N ILE A 241 12.24 -4.90 37.08
CA ILE A 241 11.11 -3.96 36.94
C ILE A 241 11.59 -2.60 36.42
N ALA A 242 12.73 -2.10 36.89
CA ALA A 242 13.28 -0.83 36.42
C ALA A 242 13.65 -0.91 34.92
N ILE A 243 14.37 -1.97 34.52
CA ILE A 243 14.78 -2.20 33.14
C ILE A 243 13.57 -2.39 32.22
N SER A 244 12.58 -3.21 32.63
CA SER A 244 11.40 -3.49 31.82
C SER A 244 10.50 -2.27 31.62
N LEU A 245 10.61 -1.24 32.47
CA LEU A 245 9.90 0.03 32.35
C LEU A 245 10.75 1.12 31.67
N GLY A 246 11.86 0.76 31.04
CA GLY A 246 12.71 1.68 30.29
C GLY A 246 13.47 2.68 31.18
N TYR A 247 13.81 2.30 32.41
CA TYR A 247 14.79 3.01 33.23
C TYR A 247 16.17 2.36 33.08
N GLU A 248 17.19 3.19 32.85
CA GLU A 248 18.58 2.73 32.73
C GLU A 248 19.20 2.36 34.09
N ASP A 249 18.68 2.92 35.18
CA ASP A 249 19.23 2.80 36.54
C ASP A 249 18.13 2.51 37.58
N GLU A 250 18.30 1.40 38.31
CA GLU A 250 17.46 0.98 39.44
C GLU A 250 17.38 2.04 40.55
N TYR A 251 18.47 2.76 40.82
CA TYR A 251 18.49 3.81 41.83
C TYR A 251 17.66 5.02 41.39
N TYR A 252 17.70 5.37 40.10
CA TYR A 252 16.85 6.42 39.54
C TYR A 252 15.37 6.03 39.62
N PHE A 253 15.02 4.81 39.21
CA PHE A 253 13.68 4.26 39.36
C PHE A 253 13.19 4.31 40.81
N SER A 254 14.00 3.84 41.76
CA SER A 254 13.64 3.82 43.18
C SER A 254 13.36 5.20 43.76
N ARG A 255 14.13 6.23 43.35
CA ARG A 255 13.88 7.62 43.73
C ARG A 255 12.59 8.16 43.10
N ALA A 256 12.36 7.89 41.82
CA ALA A 256 11.14 8.31 41.13
C ALA A 256 9.89 7.68 41.77
N PHE A 257 9.95 6.39 42.07
CA PHE A 257 8.87 5.66 42.74
C PHE A 257 8.61 6.18 44.14
N LYS A 258 9.65 6.41 44.94
CA LYS A 258 9.52 7.00 46.28
C LYS A 258 8.93 8.41 46.25
N LYS A 259 9.31 9.22 45.26
CA LYS A 259 8.75 10.56 45.07
C LYS A 259 7.26 10.51 44.73
N ALA A 260 6.83 9.52 43.95
CA ALA A 260 5.44 9.38 43.52
C ALA A 260 4.53 8.72 44.58
N THR A 261 5.07 7.81 45.39
CA THR A 261 4.27 6.96 46.32
C THR A 261 4.56 7.21 47.80
N ASN A 262 5.54 8.07 48.12
CA ASN A 262 6.11 8.26 49.46
C ASN A 262 6.78 7.01 50.08
N MET A 263 6.96 5.92 49.32
CA MET A 263 7.54 4.67 49.80
C MET A 263 8.58 4.14 48.80
N ALA A 264 9.66 3.53 49.30
CA ALA A 264 10.59 2.83 48.41
C ALA A 264 9.89 1.62 47.75
N PRO A 265 10.24 1.22 46.51
CA PRO A 265 9.64 0.06 45.84
C PRO A 265 9.63 -1.22 46.68
N SER A 266 10.72 -1.50 47.39
CA SER A 266 10.85 -2.64 48.31
C SER A 266 9.87 -2.56 49.47
N ASN A 267 9.73 -1.39 50.10
CA ASN A 267 8.78 -1.17 51.19
C ASN A 267 7.33 -1.22 50.70
N PHE A 268 7.06 -0.71 49.49
CA PHE A 268 5.76 -0.80 48.85
C PHE A 268 5.38 -2.26 48.60
N ARG A 269 6.31 -3.05 48.05
CA ARG A 269 6.14 -4.50 47.89
C ARG A 269 5.86 -5.18 49.23
N LEU A 270 6.69 -4.95 50.25
CA LEU A 270 6.51 -5.58 51.58
C LEU A 270 5.14 -5.24 52.19
N LYS A 271 4.71 -3.99 52.08
CA LYS A 271 3.46 -3.51 52.69
C LYS A 271 2.20 -4.02 51.99
N TYR A 272 2.22 -4.08 50.66
CA TYR A 272 1.01 -4.36 49.88
C TYR A 272 0.97 -5.78 49.30
N ALA A 273 2.11 -6.46 49.11
CA ALA A 273 2.14 -7.88 48.80
C ALA A 273 1.77 -8.75 50.02
N SER A 274 2.12 -8.34 51.25
CA SER A 274 1.68 -9.07 52.45
C SER A 274 0.17 -8.92 52.69
N PHE A 275 -0.42 -7.78 52.34
CA PHE A 275 -1.86 -7.56 52.45
C PHE A 275 -2.67 -8.44 51.48
N MET A 276 -2.10 -8.77 50.30
CA MET A 276 -2.68 -9.75 49.38
C MET A 276 -2.45 -11.20 49.83
N SER A 277 -1.34 -11.47 50.52
CA SER A 277 -1.07 -12.76 51.16
C SER A 277 -1.96 -13.02 52.39
N GLU A 278 -2.41 -11.98 53.12
CA GLU A 278 -3.35 -12.12 54.24
C GLU A 278 -4.79 -12.40 53.79
N MET A 279 -5.13 -12.11 52.52
CA MET A 279 -6.39 -12.56 51.91
C MET A 279 -6.30 -13.98 51.33
N ALA A 280 -5.11 -14.58 51.30
CA ALA A 280 -4.93 -15.98 50.95
C ALA A 280 -5.01 -16.85 52.21
N ILE A 281 -6.04 -17.69 52.27
CA ILE A 281 -6.20 -18.69 53.32
C ILE A 281 -5.06 -19.71 53.20
N THR A 282 -4.09 -19.65 54.13
CA THR A 282 -2.98 -20.62 54.43
C THR A 282 -1.81 -20.62 53.42
N ASN A 283 -0.55 -20.97 53.75
CA ASN A 283 0.10 -21.60 54.90
C ASN A 283 1.60 -21.17 54.94
N GLU A 284 2.21 -21.23 56.11
CA GLU A 284 3.59 -20.81 56.42
C GLU A 284 4.69 -21.72 55.81
N ASN A 285 5.90 -21.15 55.71
CA ASN A 285 7.24 -21.76 55.53
C ASN A 285 7.76 -21.99 54.10
N HIS A 286 8.77 -21.20 53.68
CA HIS A 286 10.11 -21.78 53.42
C HIS A 286 11.25 -20.76 53.38
N PHE A 287 12.40 -21.24 53.88
CA PHE A 287 13.69 -20.58 54.07
C PHE A 287 14.46 -20.30 52.78
N GLN A 288 15.49 -19.46 52.93
CA GLN A 288 16.46 -19.00 51.94
C GLN A 288 17.27 -20.12 51.27
N TYR A 289 17.59 -19.89 50.00
CA TYR A 289 18.51 -20.66 49.15
C TYR A 289 19.95 -20.66 49.69
N ASN A 290 20.62 -21.82 49.64
CA ASN A 290 22.08 -21.87 49.51
C ASN A 290 22.54 -22.99 48.55
N GLU A 291 23.57 -22.66 47.78
CA GLU A 291 24.06 -23.30 46.56
C GLU A 291 24.86 -24.61 46.78
N ASN A 292 24.24 -25.67 47.29
CA ASN A 292 24.91 -26.97 47.38
C ASN A 292 24.18 -28.15 46.72
N GLN A 293 23.22 -27.89 45.82
CA GLN A 293 22.49 -28.95 45.10
C GLN A 293 22.68 -28.97 43.57
N LEU A 294 23.57 -28.15 43.02
CA LEU A 294 24.02 -28.29 41.62
C LEU A 294 24.96 -29.48 41.38
N ALA A 295 25.30 -30.25 42.44
CA ALA A 295 26.16 -31.43 42.34
C ALA A 295 25.42 -32.79 42.41
N GLN A 296 24.09 -32.82 42.49
CA GLN A 296 23.31 -34.07 42.52
C GLN A 296 22.38 -34.30 41.32
N ALA A 297 22.25 -33.34 40.40
CA ALA A 297 21.44 -33.52 39.18
C ALA A 297 22.11 -34.34 38.07
N HIS A 298 23.39 -34.75 38.24
CA HIS A 298 24.13 -35.55 37.25
C HIS A 298 24.25 -37.05 37.57
N ARG A 299 23.49 -37.56 38.54
CA ARG A 299 23.40 -39.00 38.80
C ARG A 299 21.96 -39.38 39.15
N PHE A 300 21.11 -39.50 38.14
CA PHE A 300 20.05 -40.50 38.03
C PHE A 300 19.49 -40.41 36.60
N GLU A 301 20.36 -40.71 35.63
CA GLU A 301 19.93 -41.50 34.49
C GLU A 301 19.52 -42.89 35.02
N ILE A 302 18.51 -43.46 34.36
CA ILE A 302 17.96 -44.82 34.54
C ILE A 302 16.97 -44.94 35.72
N GLY A 303 15.68 -44.94 35.37
CA GLY A 303 14.64 -45.49 36.23
C GLY A 303 13.30 -44.76 36.13
N GLU A 304 12.42 -45.29 35.27
CA GLU A 304 10.97 -45.21 35.40
C GLU A 304 10.28 -43.84 35.23
N ASN A 305 9.89 -43.56 33.98
CA ASN A 305 8.62 -42.85 33.72
C ASN A 305 7.96 -43.41 32.45
N GLU A 306 7.73 -44.73 32.46
CA GLU A 306 6.80 -45.42 31.55
C GLU A 306 5.36 -45.46 32.09
N MET A 307 5.07 -44.85 33.24
CA MET A 307 3.78 -45.00 33.92
C MET A 307 3.17 -43.67 34.39
N MET A 308 2.74 -42.80 33.47
CA MET A 308 1.59 -41.90 33.75
C MET A 308 0.95 -41.23 32.53
N MET A 309 1.37 -41.54 31.29
CA MET A 309 0.68 -41.12 30.07
C MET A 309 -0.14 -42.25 29.41
N GLN A 310 -0.64 -43.19 30.23
CA GLN A 310 -1.51 -44.30 29.80
C GLN A 310 -2.89 -44.31 30.46
N LYS A 311 -3.25 -43.30 31.27
CA LYS A 311 -4.53 -43.25 32.00
C LYS A 311 -5.50 -42.12 31.59
N MET A 312 -5.20 -41.37 30.52
CA MET A 312 -6.11 -40.33 29.99
C MET A 312 -6.61 -40.58 28.56
N ILE A 313 -6.34 -41.76 27.98
CA ILE A 313 -6.81 -42.16 26.64
C ILE A 313 -7.67 -43.43 26.76
N GLN A 314 -8.76 -43.38 27.53
CA GLN A 314 -9.72 -44.50 27.56
C GLN A 314 -11.21 -44.15 27.46
N HIS A 315 -11.64 -42.87 27.47
CA HIS A 315 -13.08 -42.57 27.55
C HIS A 315 -13.66 -41.58 26.52
N ILE A 316 -13.16 -41.55 25.28
CA ILE A 316 -13.91 -40.91 24.16
C ILE A 316 -13.70 -41.71 22.86
N LYS A 317 -14.32 -42.90 22.77
CA LYS A 317 -14.61 -43.60 21.49
C LYS A 317 -15.82 -44.51 21.67
N LEU A 318 -17.05 -43.97 21.71
CA LEU A 318 -18.30 -44.73 21.48
C LEU A 318 -19.53 -43.78 21.44
N PRO A 319 -19.67 -42.90 20.43
CA PRO A 319 -20.76 -43.14 19.47
C PRO A 319 -20.56 -42.57 18.04
N PHE A 320 -19.36 -42.22 17.59
CA PHE A 320 -19.17 -41.60 16.26
C PHE A 320 -18.83 -42.58 15.12
N PHE A 321 -18.71 -43.88 15.41
CA PHE A 321 -18.34 -44.91 14.42
C PHE A 321 -19.51 -45.78 13.94
N LEU A 322 -20.76 -45.44 14.29
CA LEU A 322 -21.95 -46.22 13.89
C LEU A 322 -22.85 -45.53 12.83
N SER A 323 -22.48 -44.36 12.32
CA SER A 323 -23.23 -43.65 11.27
C SER A 323 -22.63 -43.76 9.86
N LEU A 324 -21.44 -44.37 9.71
CA LEU A 324 -20.74 -44.47 8.41
C LEU A 324 -20.84 -45.84 7.73
N PHE A 325 -21.60 -46.79 8.30
CA PHE A 325 -21.77 -48.14 7.72
C PHE A 325 -23.19 -48.43 7.21
N VAL A 326 -24.12 -47.47 7.22
CA VAL A 326 -25.52 -47.65 6.78
C VAL A 326 -25.79 -47.10 5.36
N LEU A 327 -24.81 -46.46 4.70
CA LEU A 327 -24.98 -45.91 3.34
C LEU A 327 -24.37 -46.75 2.20
N LEU A 328 -23.89 -47.97 2.47
CA LEU A 328 -23.25 -48.82 1.45
C LEU A 328 -23.96 -50.17 1.17
N ALA A 329 -25.24 -50.31 1.51
CA ALA A 329 -25.99 -51.51 1.13
C ALA A 329 -27.49 -51.25 0.91
N ALA A 330 -27.83 -50.72 -0.26
CA ALA A 330 -29.15 -50.92 -0.85
C ALA A 330 -29.08 -50.81 -2.39
N CYS A 331 -29.14 -51.97 -3.05
CA CYS A 331 -29.72 -52.28 -4.37
C CYS A 331 -29.43 -51.29 -5.52
N ASN A 332 -28.53 -51.60 -6.46
CA ASN A 332 -28.69 -52.56 -7.56
C ASN A 332 -30.03 -52.46 -8.32
N GLU A 333 -30.03 -51.75 -9.45
CA GLU A 333 -30.90 -52.05 -10.59
C GLU A 333 -30.13 -51.83 -11.91
N ASN A 334 -30.07 -52.91 -12.69
CA ASN A 334 -29.36 -53.00 -13.97
C ASN A 334 -30.08 -52.18 -15.05
N SER A 335 -29.33 -51.32 -15.75
CA SER A 335 -29.56 -51.13 -17.18
C SER A 335 -28.22 -50.98 -17.90
N VAL A 336 -27.96 -51.94 -18.77
CA VAL A 336 -26.78 -52.02 -19.63
C VAL A 336 -26.86 -50.90 -20.65
N SER A 337 -25.87 -50.00 -20.65
CA SER A 337 -25.46 -49.31 -21.87
C SER A 337 -23.95 -49.12 -21.86
N THR A 338 -23.30 -49.82 -22.78
CA THR A 338 -21.88 -49.70 -23.11
C THR A 338 -21.56 -48.29 -23.58
N LYS A 339 -20.75 -47.55 -22.81
CA LYS A 339 -19.88 -46.50 -23.31
C LYS A 339 -18.49 -46.69 -22.74
N VAL A 340 -17.55 -46.95 -23.65
CA VAL A 340 -16.12 -46.86 -23.43
C VAL A 340 -15.82 -45.42 -23.06
N ASP A 341 -15.22 -45.17 -21.90
CA ASP A 341 -14.66 -43.88 -21.56
C ASP A 341 -13.18 -44.07 -21.20
N HIS A 342 -12.33 -43.53 -22.08
CA HIS A 342 -10.90 -43.36 -21.83
C HIS A 342 -10.76 -42.18 -20.86
N THR A 343 -10.59 -42.43 -19.57
CA THR A 343 -10.13 -41.40 -18.64
C THR A 343 -8.60 -41.46 -18.56
N ILE A 344 -7.94 -40.65 -19.38
CA ILE A 344 -6.58 -40.19 -19.09
C ILE A 344 -6.71 -39.25 -17.89
N SER A 345 -6.11 -39.65 -16.77
CA SER A 345 -5.94 -38.82 -15.59
C SER A 345 -4.83 -37.80 -15.88
N ASP A 346 -5.20 -36.58 -16.27
CA ASP A 346 -4.29 -35.42 -16.31
C ASP A 346 -3.99 -34.98 -14.86
N THR A 347 -3.07 -35.66 -14.19
CA THR A 347 -2.39 -35.09 -13.02
C THR A 347 -1.40 -34.05 -13.51
N ILE A 348 -1.65 -32.76 -13.23
CA ILE A 348 -0.72 -31.66 -13.51
C ILE A 348 0.53 -31.89 -12.65
N GLU A 349 1.68 -32.07 -13.28
CA GLU A 349 2.96 -32.19 -12.59
C GLU A 349 3.32 -30.82 -11.97
N THR A 350 3.67 -30.82 -10.69
CA THR A 350 3.95 -29.62 -9.90
C THR A 350 5.39 -29.61 -9.37
N ARG A 351 5.86 -28.43 -8.96
CA ARG A 351 7.15 -28.22 -8.31
C ARG A 351 7.08 -27.06 -7.33
N MET A 352 7.93 -27.10 -6.31
CA MET A 352 8.09 -25.99 -5.37
C MET A 352 9.03 -24.93 -5.93
N VAL A 353 8.68 -23.65 -5.73
CA VAL A 353 9.53 -22.48 -5.99
C VAL A 353 9.44 -21.50 -4.83
N THR A 354 10.43 -20.61 -4.73
CA THR A 354 10.35 -19.43 -3.87
C THR A 354 10.04 -18.22 -4.75
N ASP A 355 8.98 -17.48 -4.45
CA ASP A 355 8.60 -16.26 -5.18
C ASP A 355 9.40 -15.03 -4.70
N ASP A 356 9.22 -13.88 -5.37
CA ASP A 356 10.02 -12.67 -5.09
C ASP A 356 9.69 -12.04 -3.71
N SER A 357 8.60 -12.49 -3.07
CA SER A 357 8.26 -12.14 -1.69
C SER A 357 8.88 -13.08 -0.64
N GLY A 358 9.61 -14.11 -1.08
CA GLY A 358 10.24 -15.10 -0.22
C GLY A 358 9.33 -16.25 0.21
N ARG A 359 8.15 -16.42 -0.41
CA ARG A 359 7.21 -17.50 -0.07
C ARG A 359 7.50 -18.74 -0.90
N GLU A 360 7.40 -19.91 -0.26
CA GLU A 360 7.38 -21.18 -0.99
C GLU A 360 5.98 -21.45 -1.57
N VAL A 361 5.92 -21.69 -2.88
CA VAL A 361 4.68 -21.90 -3.62
C VAL A 361 4.81 -23.16 -4.48
N GLU A 362 3.81 -24.03 -4.42
CA GLU A 362 3.69 -25.18 -5.33
C GLU A 362 3.02 -24.73 -6.63
N ILE A 363 3.75 -24.79 -7.75
CA ILE A 363 3.27 -24.35 -9.06
C ILE A 363 3.37 -25.47 -10.11
N PRO A 364 2.63 -25.41 -11.23
CA PRO A 364 2.81 -26.34 -12.34
C PRO A 364 4.24 -26.32 -12.88
N VAL A 365 4.78 -27.48 -13.28
CA VAL A 365 6.09 -27.56 -13.97
C VAL A 365 6.07 -26.74 -15.26
N ARG A 366 4.92 -26.67 -15.94
CA ARG A 366 4.73 -25.89 -17.17
C ARG A 366 3.34 -25.25 -17.18
N ALA A 367 3.27 -23.94 -16.94
CA ALA A 367 2.00 -23.21 -16.95
C ALA A 367 1.42 -23.11 -18.37
N LYS A 368 0.09 -23.24 -18.49
CA LYS A 368 -0.65 -23.20 -19.77
C LYS A 368 -1.76 -22.16 -19.77
N ARG A 369 -2.35 -21.83 -18.62
CA ARG A 369 -3.48 -20.90 -18.47
C ARG A 369 -3.12 -19.85 -17.43
N VAL A 370 -2.29 -18.91 -17.85
CA VAL A 370 -1.74 -17.87 -16.98
C VAL A 370 -2.69 -16.67 -16.92
N ILE A 371 -2.88 -16.13 -15.73
CA ILE A 371 -3.46 -14.80 -15.52
C ILE A 371 -2.40 -13.88 -14.94
N THR A 372 -2.42 -12.61 -15.36
CA THR A 372 -1.60 -11.58 -14.74
C THR A 372 -2.42 -10.33 -14.44
N ASP A 373 -2.11 -9.67 -13.34
CA ASP A 373 -2.67 -8.36 -12.99
C ASP A 373 -1.70 -7.19 -13.22
N TRP A 374 -0.51 -7.44 -13.79
CA TRP A 374 0.44 -6.39 -14.17
C TRP A 374 1.53 -6.79 -15.20
N TYR A 375 2.10 -7.99 -15.13
CA TYR A 375 3.30 -8.38 -15.89
C TYR A 375 3.00 -8.97 -17.27
N LEU A 376 2.19 -8.27 -18.08
CA LEU A 376 1.78 -8.78 -19.40
C LEU A 376 2.97 -8.93 -20.36
N GLY A 377 3.85 -7.93 -20.43
CA GLY A 377 4.96 -7.93 -21.39
C GLY A 377 6.00 -9.01 -21.12
N GLN A 378 6.35 -9.26 -19.86
CA GLN A 378 7.25 -10.35 -19.46
C GLN A 378 6.70 -11.74 -19.85
N ILE A 379 5.38 -11.93 -19.74
CA ILE A 379 4.73 -13.19 -20.11
C ILE A 379 4.70 -13.35 -21.63
N LEU A 380 4.38 -12.29 -22.38
CA LEU A 380 4.38 -12.30 -23.85
C LEU A 380 5.78 -12.51 -24.43
N ALA A 381 6.83 -12.00 -23.78
CA ALA A 381 8.23 -12.23 -24.16
C ALA A 381 8.61 -13.73 -24.17
N LEU A 382 7.86 -14.56 -23.45
CA LEU A 382 8.09 -16.00 -23.29
C LEU A 382 7.12 -16.85 -24.11
N ASP A 383 6.56 -16.27 -25.17
CA ASP A 383 5.58 -16.89 -26.08
C ASP A 383 4.36 -17.47 -25.35
N ILE A 384 3.92 -16.83 -24.27
CA ILE A 384 2.67 -17.12 -23.58
C ILE A 384 1.70 -15.97 -23.79
N VAL A 385 0.52 -16.27 -24.36
CA VAL A 385 -0.63 -15.35 -24.32
C VAL A 385 -1.46 -15.69 -23.08
N PRO A 386 -1.49 -14.83 -22.05
CA PRO A 386 -2.27 -15.10 -20.84
C PRO A 386 -3.77 -15.08 -21.15
N VAL A 387 -4.55 -15.89 -20.42
CA VAL A 387 -6.01 -15.96 -20.63
C VAL A 387 -6.75 -14.79 -20.00
N GLY A 388 -6.09 -14.04 -19.11
CA GLY A 388 -6.63 -12.86 -18.45
C GLY A 388 -5.57 -11.81 -18.14
N GLY A 389 -5.95 -10.56 -18.30
CA GLY A 389 -5.12 -9.37 -18.07
C GLY A 389 -5.97 -8.17 -17.65
N VAL A 390 -5.33 -7.15 -17.11
CA VAL A 390 -6.01 -5.92 -16.64
C VAL A 390 -6.07 -4.83 -17.70
N THR A 391 -7.04 -3.93 -17.54
CA THR A 391 -7.28 -2.78 -18.43
C THR A 391 -5.99 -1.99 -18.73
N ALA A 392 -5.14 -1.76 -17.73
CA ALA A 392 -3.89 -1.01 -17.87
C ALA A 392 -3.05 -1.50 -19.06
N ASN A 393 -2.82 -2.80 -19.13
CA ASN A 393 -1.96 -3.39 -20.15
C ASN A 393 -2.70 -3.60 -21.47
N LEU A 394 -4.00 -3.92 -21.42
CA LEU A 394 -4.78 -4.22 -22.61
C LEU A 394 -5.14 -2.98 -23.41
N ASP A 395 -5.36 -1.84 -22.76
CA ASP A 395 -5.79 -0.62 -23.43
C ASP A 395 -4.63 0.30 -23.74
N TYR A 396 -3.63 0.41 -22.85
CA TYR A 396 -2.61 1.47 -22.89
C TYR A 396 -1.19 1.01 -23.25
N ALA A 397 -0.88 -0.29 -23.18
CA ALA A 397 0.37 -0.80 -23.74
C ALA A 397 0.18 -1.12 -25.23
N ALA A 398 0.04 -0.07 -26.06
CA ALA A 398 -0.31 -0.21 -27.48
C ALA A 398 0.64 -1.15 -28.23
N PHE A 399 1.92 -1.13 -27.88
CA PHE A 399 2.94 -2.00 -28.44
C PHE A 399 2.67 -3.50 -28.21
N LEU A 400 2.20 -3.88 -27.01
CA LEU A 400 1.98 -5.29 -26.67
C LEU A 400 0.86 -5.92 -27.49
N LYS A 401 -0.07 -5.12 -28.04
CA LYS A 401 -1.21 -5.60 -28.85
C LYS A 401 -0.81 -6.37 -30.10
N GLN A 402 0.40 -6.18 -30.63
CA GLN A 402 0.83 -6.96 -31.80
C GLN A 402 1.25 -8.40 -31.45
N HIS A 403 1.44 -8.70 -30.16
CA HIS A 403 1.87 -10.01 -29.68
C HIS A 403 0.70 -10.95 -29.32
N TYR A 404 -0.55 -10.49 -29.47
CA TYR A 404 -1.75 -11.30 -29.27
C TYR A 404 -2.90 -10.81 -30.16
N LYS A 405 -3.93 -11.62 -30.33
CA LYS A 405 -5.12 -11.25 -31.12
C LYS A 405 -6.23 -10.72 -30.23
N ASP A 406 -7.07 -9.86 -30.79
CA ASP A 406 -8.28 -9.37 -30.12
C ASP A 406 -9.12 -10.54 -29.58
N GLY A 407 -9.41 -10.49 -28.29
CA GLY A 407 -10.21 -11.50 -27.59
C GLY A 407 -9.44 -12.70 -27.05
N GLU A 408 -8.12 -12.84 -27.28
CA GLU A 408 -7.33 -13.92 -26.66
C GLU A 408 -7.11 -13.68 -25.16
N ILE A 409 -7.00 -12.42 -24.75
CA ILE A 409 -6.83 -12.02 -23.35
C ILE A 409 -8.13 -11.41 -22.84
N THR A 410 -8.74 -12.04 -21.84
CA THR A 410 -9.96 -11.50 -21.22
C THR A 410 -9.62 -10.38 -20.25
N ASN A 411 -10.28 -9.23 -20.36
CA ASN A 411 -10.14 -8.15 -19.38
C ASN A 411 -10.81 -8.55 -18.04
N ILE A 412 -9.97 -8.81 -17.03
CA ILE A 412 -10.38 -9.23 -15.69
C ILE A 412 -10.70 -8.06 -14.75
N GLY A 413 -10.48 -6.81 -15.16
CA GLY A 413 -10.75 -5.60 -14.36
C GLY A 413 -9.66 -4.54 -14.49
N THR A 414 -9.76 -3.51 -13.66
CA THR A 414 -8.73 -2.47 -13.53
C THR A 414 -7.64 -2.90 -12.55
N ASP A 415 -6.45 -2.32 -12.67
CA ASP A 415 -5.36 -2.47 -11.72
C ASP A 415 -5.85 -2.19 -10.28
N GLY A 416 -5.54 -3.10 -9.35
CA GLY A 416 -6.02 -3.03 -7.95
C GLY A 416 -7.52 -3.31 -7.73
N LYS A 417 -8.31 -3.60 -8.77
CA LYS A 417 -9.73 -3.98 -8.68
C LYS A 417 -10.13 -5.03 -9.73
N VAL A 418 -9.51 -6.21 -9.66
CA VAL A 418 -9.88 -7.34 -10.52
C VAL A 418 -11.15 -8.07 -10.05
N SER A 419 -11.85 -8.70 -10.98
CA SER A 419 -13.02 -9.56 -10.70
C SER A 419 -12.58 -11.01 -10.47
N LEU A 420 -12.70 -11.47 -9.23
CA LEU A 420 -12.41 -12.88 -8.86
C LEU A 420 -13.33 -13.87 -9.58
N GLU A 421 -14.58 -13.48 -9.88
CA GLU A 421 -15.53 -14.31 -10.63
C GLU A 421 -15.02 -14.56 -12.05
N LYS A 422 -14.60 -13.50 -12.76
CA LYS A 422 -14.01 -13.64 -14.09
C LYS A 422 -12.74 -14.50 -14.07
N ILE A 423 -11.87 -14.28 -13.09
CA ILE A 423 -10.63 -15.06 -12.93
C ILE A 423 -10.97 -16.55 -12.74
N LEU A 424 -11.96 -16.88 -11.91
CA LEU A 424 -12.41 -18.25 -11.67
C LEU A 424 -12.97 -18.91 -12.95
N GLU A 425 -13.77 -18.18 -13.74
CA GLU A 425 -14.34 -18.68 -15.01
C GLU A 425 -13.27 -19.04 -16.03
N LEU A 426 -12.16 -18.31 -16.04
CA LEU A 426 -11.02 -18.54 -16.93
C LEU A 426 -10.21 -19.79 -16.56
N LYS A 427 -10.44 -20.40 -15.39
CA LYS A 427 -9.77 -21.62 -14.92
C LYS A 427 -8.24 -21.54 -15.11
N PRO A 428 -7.56 -20.57 -14.46
CA PRO A 428 -6.11 -20.47 -14.53
C PRO A 428 -5.43 -21.66 -13.87
N ASP A 429 -4.24 -22.00 -14.33
CA ASP A 429 -3.34 -22.95 -13.65
C ASP A 429 -2.20 -22.24 -12.91
N LEU A 430 -2.01 -20.94 -13.16
CA LEU A 430 -1.07 -20.07 -12.47
C LEU A 430 -1.53 -18.61 -12.55
N ILE A 431 -1.38 -17.86 -11.46
CA ILE A 431 -1.62 -16.42 -11.40
C ILE A 431 -0.30 -15.73 -11.04
N ILE A 432 0.07 -14.69 -11.80
CA ILE A 432 1.23 -13.83 -11.49
C ILE A 432 0.71 -12.48 -11.02
N THR A 433 1.08 -12.05 -9.82
CA THR A 433 0.67 -10.77 -9.23
C THR A 433 1.83 -9.91 -8.77
N TRP A 434 1.66 -8.59 -8.85
CA TRP A 434 2.58 -7.61 -8.25
C TRP A 434 2.25 -7.32 -6.78
N ASN A 435 1.06 -7.70 -6.31
CA ASN A 435 0.54 -7.27 -5.02
C ASN A 435 0.48 -8.43 -4.01
N PRO A 436 1.37 -8.47 -3.01
CA PRO A 436 1.35 -9.47 -1.94
C PRO A 436 0.01 -9.54 -1.17
N GLU A 437 -0.71 -8.43 -1.04
CA GLU A 437 -2.00 -8.39 -0.31
C GLU A 437 -3.09 -9.19 -1.03
N ASP A 438 -2.95 -9.39 -2.33
CA ASP A 438 -3.92 -10.04 -3.19
C ASP A 438 -3.70 -11.57 -3.33
N VAL A 439 -2.59 -12.08 -2.80
CA VAL A 439 -2.25 -13.51 -2.81
C VAL A 439 -3.38 -14.35 -2.19
N GLY A 440 -3.84 -13.99 -1.00
CA GLY A 440 -4.82 -14.78 -0.26
C GLY A 440 -6.20 -14.89 -0.94
N LYS A 441 -6.54 -13.98 -1.86
CA LYS A 441 -7.75 -14.09 -2.70
C LYS A 441 -7.50 -14.90 -3.97
N TYR A 442 -6.32 -14.82 -4.58
CA TYR A 442 -5.98 -15.56 -5.80
C TYR A 442 -5.68 -17.03 -5.56
N GLU A 443 -5.03 -17.38 -4.43
CA GLU A 443 -4.72 -18.77 -4.08
C GLU A 443 -5.97 -19.64 -3.83
N LYS A 444 -7.14 -19.02 -3.65
CA LYS A 444 -8.43 -19.73 -3.64
C LYS A 444 -8.85 -20.23 -5.03
N ILE A 445 -8.18 -19.77 -6.09
CA ILE A 445 -8.50 -20.06 -7.48
C ILE A 445 -7.38 -20.89 -8.12
N ALA A 446 -6.12 -20.44 -8.02
CA ALA A 446 -4.95 -21.13 -8.56
C ALA A 446 -3.66 -20.74 -7.81
N PRO A 447 -2.58 -21.54 -7.90
CA PRO A 447 -1.27 -21.15 -7.39
C PRO A 447 -0.90 -19.73 -7.84
N THR A 448 -0.37 -18.93 -6.92
CA THR A 448 -0.13 -17.50 -7.14
C THR A 448 1.32 -17.16 -6.81
N ILE A 449 2.02 -16.56 -7.76
CA ILE A 449 3.38 -16.06 -7.61
C ILE A 449 3.32 -14.54 -7.43
N VAL A 450 3.97 -14.05 -6.38
CA VAL A 450 4.32 -12.63 -6.28
C VAL A 450 5.59 -12.41 -7.12
N PHE A 451 5.48 -11.58 -8.14
CA PHE A 451 6.60 -11.14 -8.95
C PHE A 451 6.87 -9.67 -8.64
N ALA A 452 8.14 -9.27 -8.56
CA ALA A 452 8.57 -7.91 -8.26
C ALA A 452 9.74 -7.53 -9.18
N GLU A 453 9.53 -6.57 -10.08
CA GLU A 453 10.54 -6.14 -11.06
C GLU A 453 11.82 -5.60 -10.39
N ASP A 454 11.67 -4.90 -9.27
CA ASP A 454 12.77 -4.33 -8.49
C ASP A 454 13.58 -5.36 -7.69
N ALA A 455 13.12 -6.62 -7.63
CA ALA A 455 13.90 -7.73 -7.10
C ALA A 455 15.02 -8.19 -8.06
N HIS A 456 14.96 -7.77 -9.33
CA HIS A 456 15.87 -8.22 -10.39
C HIS A 456 16.76 -7.07 -10.86
N SER A 457 18.07 -7.32 -10.97
CA SER A 457 19.05 -6.25 -11.27
C SER A 457 19.18 -5.94 -12.77
N SER A 458 18.64 -6.80 -13.63
CA SER A 458 18.71 -6.66 -15.09
C SER A 458 17.50 -7.28 -15.78
N ALA A 459 17.27 -6.88 -17.03
CA ALA A 459 16.26 -7.48 -17.90
C ALA A 459 16.45 -9.00 -18.08
N ARG A 460 17.71 -9.46 -18.06
CA ARG A 460 18.05 -10.89 -18.15
C ARG A 460 17.55 -11.65 -16.92
N GLU A 461 17.89 -11.18 -15.72
CA GLU A 461 17.42 -11.80 -14.47
C GLU A 461 15.89 -11.79 -14.37
N GLU A 462 15.26 -10.70 -14.78
CA GLU A 462 13.80 -10.56 -14.79
C GLU A 462 13.11 -11.59 -15.69
N ILE A 463 13.61 -11.76 -16.93
CA ILE A 463 13.09 -12.73 -17.90
C ILE A 463 13.42 -14.17 -17.49
N GLU A 464 14.62 -14.43 -16.95
CA GLU A 464 15.00 -15.75 -16.45
C GLU A 464 14.13 -16.16 -15.24
N ALA A 465 13.82 -15.23 -14.33
CA ALA A 465 12.92 -15.46 -13.20
C ALA A 465 11.49 -15.75 -13.67
N MET A 466 10.94 -14.93 -14.58
CA MET A 466 9.62 -15.19 -15.17
C MET A 466 9.59 -16.52 -15.92
N GLY A 467 10.64 -16.83 -16.69
CA GLY A 467 10.83 -18.10 -17.39
C GLY A 467 10.85 -19.29 -16.45
N ASN A 468 11.50 -19.15 -15.30
CA ASN A 468 11.42 -20.15 -14.23
C ASN A 468 9.96 -20.31 -13.78
N TYR A 469 9.30 -19.26 -13.30
CA TYR A 469 7.93 -19.36 -12.77
C TYR A 469 6.91 -19.95 -13.76
N LEU A 470 7.06 -19.69 -15.07
CA LEU A 470 6.15 -20.18 -16.10
C LEU A 470 6.51 -21.58 -16.66
N GLY A 471 7.69 -22.11 -16.32
CA GLY A 471 8.23 -23.33 -16.94
C GLY A 471 8.57 -23.12 -18.42
N ARG A 472 9.22 -21.99 -18.70
CA ARG A 472 9.60 -21.45 -20.01
C ARG A 472 11.08 -21.02 -20.04
N GLN A 473 11.96 -21.74 -19.36
CA GLN A 473 13.38 -21.37 -19.28
C GLN A 473 14.06 -21.36 -20.66
N LYS A 474 13.68 -22.27 -21.56
CA LYS A 474 14.24 -22.30 -22.93
C LYS A 474 13.77 -21.11 -23.75
N GLU A 475 12.49 -20.77 -23.65
CA GLU A 475 11.91 -19.62 -24.32
C GLU A 475 12.52 -18.31 -23.76
N ALA A 476 12.82 -18.26 -22.46
CA ALA A 476 13.56 -17.15 -21.84
C ALA A 476 14.99 -17.00 -22.39
N GLU A 477 15.73 -18.10 -22.51
CA GLU A 477 17.07 -18.10 -23.13
C GLU A 477 17.01 -17.59 -24.58
N ILE A 478 16.08 -18.10 -25.39
CA ILE A 478 15.89 -17.67 -26.79
C ILE A 478 15.58 -16.18 -26.87
N PHE A 479 14.62 -15.69 -26.08
CA PHE A 479 14.27 -14.27 -26.06
C PHE A 479 15.48 -13.40 -25.69
N MET A 480 16.27 -13.82 -24.70
CA MET A 480 17.44 -13.04 -24.27
C MET A 480 18.57 -13.02 -25.28
N ASP A 481 18.79 -14.12 -26.02
CA ASP A 481 19.75 -14.14 -27.12
C ASP A 481 19.32 -13.18 -28.25
N GLU A 482 18.04 -13.19 -28.62
CA GLU A 482 17.48 -12.24 -29.60
C GLU A 482 17.54 -10.79 -29.10
N PHE A 483 17.25 -10.58 -27.81
CA PHE A 483 17.31 -9.27 -27.17
C PHE A 483 18.72 -8.68 -27.26
N GLU A 484 19.74 -9.47 -26.94
CA GLU A 484 21.14 -9.03 -26.97
C GLU A 484 21.62 -8.73 -28.40
N GLU A 485 21.24 -9.57 -29.38
CA GLU A 485 21.56 -9.34 -30.79
C GLU A 485 20.95 -8.01 -31.28
N ARG A 486 19.66 -7.80 -31.03
CA ARG A 486 18.92 -6.61 -31.45
C ARG A 486 19.44 -5.35 -30.75
N LEU A 487 19.73 -5.44 -29.46
CA LEU A 487 20.34 -4.35 -28.72
C LEU A 487 21.73 -3.99 -29.28
N ALA A 488 22.55 -4.98 -29.63
CA ALA A 488 23.84 -4.73 -30.25
C ALA A 488 23.68 -3.98 -31.59
N GLN A 489 22.70 -4.36 -32.41
CA GLN A 489 22.39 -3.65 -33.66
C GLN A 489 21.97 -2.20 -33.40
N ALA A 490 21.10 -1.95 -32.41
CA ALA A 490 20.69 -0.61 -32.03
C ALA A 490 21.86 0.25 -31.54
N LYS A 491 22.76 -0.30 -30.71
CA LYS A 491 23.97 0.39 -30.23
C LYS A 491 24.93 0.73 -31.38
N VAL A 492 25.10 -0.18 -32.35
CA VAL A 492 25.93 0.09 -33.55
C VAL A 492 25.41 1.28 -34.33
N LYS A 493 24.08 1.45 -34.49
CA LYS A 493 23.50 2.60 -35.21
C LYS A 493 23.91 3.94 -34.60
N ILE A 494 24.05 4.01 -33.28
CA ILE A 494 24.24 5.27 -32.55
C ILE A 494 25.71 5.59 -32.23
N ASN A 495 26.58 4.57 -32.12
CA ASN A 495 27.99 4.74 -31.76
C ASN A 495 28.76 5.70 -32.69
N ASP A 496 28.44 5.70 -33.99
CA ASP A 496 29.18 6.50 -34.98
C ASP A 496 28.60 7.92 -35.18
N VAL A 497 27.46 8.24 -34.55
CA VAL A 497 26.77 9.53 -34.73
C VAL A 497 26.78 10.38 -33.47
N ILE A 498 26.69 9.77 -32.29
CA ILE A 498 26.65 10.52 -31.03
C ILE A 498 28.06 11.05 -30.71
N PRO A 499 28.22 12.35 -30.40
CA PRO A 499 29.50 12.88 -29.91
C PRO A 499 29.94 12.21 -28.61
N ASP A 500 31.25 12.01 -28.44
CA ASP A 500 31.82 11.45 -27.21
C ASP A 500 31.36 12.23 -25.97
N GLY A 501 30.76 11.52 -25.03
CA GLY A 501 30.30 12.09 -23.75
C GLY A 501 28.97 12.83 -23.80
N ALA A 502 28.23 12.77 -24.92
CA ALA A 502 26.92 13.39 -25.05
C ALA A 502 25.95 12.94 -23.93
N THR A 503 25.09 13.87 -23.55
CA THR A 503 24.16 13.77 -22.43
C THR A 503 22.71 13.77 -22.87
N PHE A 504 21.88 13.08 -22.10
CA PHE A 504 20.50 12.78 -22.47
C PHE A 504 19.55 13.14 -21.33
N THR A 505 18.39 13.72 -21.68
CA THR A 505 17.31 14.05 -20.74
C THR A 505 15.95 13.71 -21.35
N ILE A 506 15.06 13.12 -20.56
CA ILE A 506 13.66 12.89 -20.93
C ILE A 506 12.76 13.69 -19.99
N TYR A 507 11.83 14.44 -20.58
CA TYR A 507 10.85 15.26 -19.90
C TYR A 507 9.43 14.72 -20.11
N GLU A 508 8.65 14.66 -19.03
CA GLU A 508 7.20 14.57 -19.11
C GLU A 508 6.60 15.93 -18.77
N MET A 509 5.74 16.44 -19.64
CA MET A 509 5.22 17.79 -19.55
C MET A 509 3.77 17.79 -19.10
N PHE A 510 3.48 18.39 -17.96
CA PHE A 510 2.13 18.51 -17.39
C PHE A 510 1.71 19.97 -17.23
N GLU A 511 0.42 20.24 -17.05
CA GLU A 511 -0.09 21.63 -17.00
C GLU A 511 0.60 22.52 -15.96
N LYS A 512 0.99 21.96 -14.81
CA LYS A 512 1.55 22.73 -13.68
C LYS A 512 3.05 22.57 -13.44
N ASN A 513 3.62 21.46 -13.87
CA ASN A 513 5.00 21.09 -13.59
C ASN A 513 5.56 20.23 -14.75
N ALA A 514 6.85 19.97 -14.69
CA ALA A 514 7.50 18.95 -15.52
C ALA A 514 8.03 17.83 -14.63
N THR A 515 8.26 16.67 -15.22
CA THR A 515 8.91 15.54 -14.53
C THR A 515 10.13 15.11 -15.33
N ILE A 516 11.26 14.92 -14.66
CA ILE A 516 12.45 14.28 -15.22
C ILE A 516 12.31 12.78 -15.03
N VAL A 517 12.48 12.03 -16.12
CA VAL A 517 12.35 10.56 -16.13
C VAL A 517 13.70 9.91 -15.83
N GLY A 518 13.70 8.93 -14.93
CA GLY A 518 14.87 8.19 -14.46
C GLY A 518 15.12 6.83 -15.11
N ASN A 519 16.21 6.19 -14.71
CA ASN A 519 16.78 5.02 -15.38
C ASN A 519 15.99 3.72 -15.29
N SER A 520 15.08 3.57 -14.33
CA SER A 520 14.23 2.39 -14.17
C SER A 520 12.74 2.71 -14.40
N SER A 521 12.43 3.87 -14.98
CA SER A 521 11.05 4.34 -15.13
C SER A 521 10.46 3.97 -16.49
N VAL A 522 9.13 4.10 -16.58
CA VAL A 522 8.37 4.17 -17.83
C VAL A 522 8.80 5.39 -18.65
N SER A 523 8.08 5.75 -19.71
CA SER A 523 8.34 6.95 -20.49
C SER A 523 9.71 6.94 -21.19
N GLY A 524 10.23 5.74 -21.49
CA GLY A 524 11.50 5.53 -22.17
C GLY A 524 12.73 5.63 -21.28
N GLY A 525 12.56 5.88 -19.98
CA GLY A 525 13.68 5.97 -19.03
C GLY A 525 14.52 4.68 -18.98
N ARG A 526 13.85 3.54 -18.81
CA ARG A 526 14.49 2.21 -18.86
C ARG A 526 15.18 1.94 -20.21
N ALA A 527 14.50 2.26 -21.31
CA ALA A 527 15.03 2.05 -22.65
C ALA A 527 16.30 2.88 -22.93
N LEU A 528 16.30 4.16 -22.55
CA LEU A 528 17.39 5.08 -22.83
C LEU A 528 18.60 4.85 -21.91
N TYR A 529 18.38 4.76 -20.61
CA TYR A 529 19.48 4.75 -19.64
C TYR A 529 19.93 3.34 -19.26
N GLN A 530 19.01 2.38 -19.07
CA GLN A 530 19.38 1.02 -18.65
C GLN A 530 19.71 0.13 -19.85
N ILE A 531 18.88 0.13 -20.90
CA ILE A 531 19.04 -0.76 -22.06
C ILE A 531 20.11 -0.22 -23.03
N LEU A 532 19.92 0.99 -23.55
CA LEU A 532 20.91 1.62 -24.43
C LEU A 532 22.18 2.05 -23.70
N GLY A 533 22.10 2.34 -22.39
CA GLY A 533 23.27 2.77 -21.61
C GLY A 533 23.68 4.22 -21.90
N MET A 534 22.73 5.09 -22.28
CA MET A 534 23.03 6.49 -22.56
C MET A 534 23.35 7.25 -21.28
N LYS A 535 24.26 8.22 -21.37
CA LYS A 535 24.70 9.01 -20.22
C LYS A 535 23.64 10.08 -19.88
N PRO A 536 23.05 10.08 -18.68
CA PRO A 536 22.17 11.17 -18.28
C PRO A 536 22.93 12.50 -18.17
N GLN A 537 22.22 13.61 -18.34
CA GLN A 537 22.76 14.93 -18.02
C GLN A 537 23.14 15.03 -16.54
N GLU A 538 24.11 15.89 -16.19
CA GLU A 538 24.71 15.93 -14.85
C GLU A 538 23.71 16.10 -13.70
N LYS A 539 22.76 17.04 -13.80
CA LYS A 539 21.70 17.23 -12.81
C LYS A 539 20.68 16.09 -12.83
N VAL A 540 20.48 15.44 -13.97
CA VAL A 540 19.66 14.21 -14.04
C VAL A 540 20.37 13.07 -13.30
N GLN A 541 21.70 12.95 -13.42
CA GLN A 541 22.49 11.98 -12.66
C GLN A 541 22.43 12.26 -11.15
N GLU A 542 22.50 13.53 -10.72
CA GLU A 542 22.33 13.89 -9.30
C GLU A 542 20.97 13.40 -8.74
N LEU A 543 19.91 13.46 -9.54
CA LEU A 543 18.59 12.93 -9.16
C LEU A 543 18.61 11.40 -9.01
N PHE A 544 19.32 10.68 -9.89
CA PHE A 544 19.46 9.22 -9.80
C PHE A 544 20.18 8.83 -8.51
N ASP A 545 21.22 9.58 -8.15
CA ASP A 545 22.05 9.32 -6.98
C ASP A 545 21.33 9.67 -5.66
N ALA A 546 20.41 10.66 -5.69
CA ALA A 546 19.68 11.10 -4.50
C ALA A 546 18.70 10.05 -3.94
N LYS A 547 18.24 9.08 -4.73
CA LYS A 547 17.27 8.03 -4.33
C LYS A 547 15.97 8.54 -3.66
N GLU A 548 15.62 9.81 -3.86
CA GLU A 548 14.47 10.45 -3.16
C GLU A 548 13.13 10.33 -3.90
N ALA A 549 13.10 9.82 -5.14
CA ALA A 549 11.88 9.76 -5.94
C ALA A 549 11.19 8.39 -5.95
N SER A 550 9.85 8.41 -5.88
CA SER A 550 9.00 7.24 -6.10
C SER A 550 9.01 6.84 -7.59
N GLY A 551 9.52 5.64 -7.90
CA GLY A 551 9.47 5.08 -9.26
C GLY A 551 10.38 5.75 -10.30
N GLY A 552 11.45 6.42 -9.85
CA GLY A 552 12.42 7.06 -10.75
C GLY A 552 11.86 8.26 -11.51
N ARG A 553 10.89 8.99 -10.94
CA ARG A 553 10.27 10.17 -11.55
C ARG A 553 10.41 11.39 -10.65
N TYR A 554 11.05 12.42 -11.16
CA TYR A 554 11.45 13.58 -10.36
C TYR A 554 10.66 14.80 -10.80
N GLU A 555 9.66 15.16 -10.00
CA GLU A 555 8.87 16.36 -10.24
C GLU A 555 9.72 17.62 -10.06
N ILE A 556 9.68 18.51 -11.06
CA ILE A 556 10.39 19.78 -11.06
C ILE A 556 9.46 20.92 -11.47
N SER A 557 9.77 22.12 -10.98
CA SER A 557 9.07 23.32 -11.43
C SER A 557 9.54 23.74 -12.82
N TYR A 558 8.70 24.47 -13.54
CA TYR A 558 9.03 24.95 -14.88
C TYR A 558 10.15 25.99 -14.88
N GLU A 559 10.38 26.69 -13.77
CA GLU A 559 11.44 27.69 -13.62
C GLU A 559 12.84 27.06 -13.69
N VAL A 560 12.97 25.79 -13.32
CA VAL A 560 14.26 25.07 -13.29
C VAL A 560 14.40 24.07 -14.44
N VAL A 561 13.43 23.96 -15.35
CA VAL A 561 13.47 22.96 -16.43
C VAL A 561 14.67 23.11 -17.36
N GLY A 562 15.14 24.35 -17.56
CA GLY A 562 16.33 24.66 -18.35
C GLY A 562 17.64 24.13 -17.76
N ASP A 563 17.68 23.83 -16.47
CA ASP A 563 18.87 23.31 -15.79
C ASP A 563 19.20 21.86 -16.20
N TYR A 564 18.21 21.14 -16.71
CA TYR A 564 18.32 19.72 -17.06
C TYR A 564 18.58 19.49 -18.55
N VAL A 565 18.80 20.57 -19.33
CA VAL A 565 19.00 20.46 -20.78
C VAL A 565 20.29 19.68 -21.07
N GLY A 566 20.13 18.55 -21.75
CA GLY A 566 21.23 17.74 -22.27
C GLY A 566 21.53 18.05 -23.74
N ASP A 567 22.44 17.28 -24.34
CA ASP A 567 22.71 17.35 -25.79
C ASP A 567 21.54 16.78 -26.60
N TYR A 568 20.86 15.77 -26.06
CA TYR A 568 19.65 15.16 -26.62
C TYR A 568 18.50 15.27 -25.62
N ASN A 569 17.42 15.93 -26.03
CA ASN A 569 16.28 16.24 -25.17
C ASN A 569 15.01 15.59 -25.72
N PHE A 570 14.45 14.65 -24.98
CA PHE A 570 13.21 13.94 -25.33
C PHE A 570 12.04 14.47 -24.54
N MET A 571 10.87 14.54 -25.17
CA MET A 571 9.68 15.08 -24.53
C MET A 571 8.47 14.18 -24.78
N ILE A 572 7.77 13.84 -23.71
CA ILE A 572 6.39 13.34 -23.76
C ILE A 572 5.48 14.46 -23.28
N ASN A 573 4.53 14.85 -24.15
CA ASN A 573 3.60 15.91 -23.86
C ASN A 573 2.28 15.34 -23.32
N PHE A 574 2.01 15.56 -22.02
CA PHE A 574 0.75 15.19 -21.37
C PHE A 574 -0.22 16.37 -21.21
N PHE A 575 0.03 17.51 -21.89
CA PHE A 575 -0.98 18.55 -21.99
C PHE A 575 -2.18 18.02 -22.79
N ASN A 576 -3.39 18.43 -22.42
CA ASN A 576 -4.57 18.25 -23.27
C ASN A 576 -4.29 18.82 -24.67
N LYS A 577 -4.93 18.27 -25.72
CA LYS A 577 -4.70 18.65 -27.14
C LYS A 577 -4.75 20.15 -27.46
N ASP A 578 -5.34 20.97 -26.59
CA ASP A 578 -5.47 22.43 -26.72
C ASP A 578 -4.56 23.24 -25.76
N GLY A 579 -3.78 22.57 -24.91
CA GLY A 579 -2.92 23.19 -23.90
C GLY A 579 -1.68 23.83 -24.50
N LYS A 580 -1.34 25.04 -24.06
CA LYS A 580 -0.10 25.72 -24.44
C LYS A 580 0.99 25.41 -23.43
N LEU A 581 2.14 24.94 -23.92
CA LEU A 581 3.34 24.79 -23.11
C LEU A 581 3.77 26.16 -22.53
N PRO A 582 4.29 26.20 -21.29
CA PRO A 582 4.60 27.45 -20.61
C PRO A 582 5.76 28.19 -21.28
N GLY A 583 5.80 29.51 -21.07
CA GLY A 583 6.85 30.38 -21.62
C GLY A 583 8.26 30.00 -21.15
N THR A 584 8.39 29.50 -19.94
CA THR A 584 9.65 28.98 -19.37
C THR A 584 10.22 27.80 -20.15
N TRP A 585 9.37 26.94 -20.73
CA TRP A 585 9.79 25.89 -21.65
C TRP A 585 10.00 26.41 -23.07
N THR A 586 8.99 27.08 -23.63
CA THR A 586 9.02 27.52 -25.04
C THR A 586 10.07 28.57 -25.35
N ASN A 587 10.61 29.25 -24.33
CA ASN A 587 11.71 30.21 -24.49
C ASN A 587 13.11 29.59 -24.42
N LEU A 588 13.26 28.31 -24.07
CA LEU A 588 14.56 27.65 -24.10
C LEU A 588 15.14 27.62 -25.52
N ASP A 589 16.45 27.82 -25.64
CA ASP A 589 17.11 27.85 -26.95
C ASP A 589 16.96 26.51 -27.69
N VAL A 590 17.05 25.38 -26.98
CA VAL A 590 16.81 24.05 -27.55
C VAL A 590 15.39 23.89 -28.11
N VAL A 591 14.39 24.53 -27.49
CA VAL A 591 13.00 24.49 -28.00
C VAL A 591 12.85 25.39 -29.22
N LYS A 592 13.38 26.61 -29.17
CA LYS A 592 13.34 27.56 -30.30
C LYS A 592 14.07 27.04 -31.54
N ASN A 593 15.13 26.27 -31.34
CA ASN A 593 15.94 25.70 -32.41
C ASN A 593 15.44 24.31 -32.87
N ASN A 594 14.25 23.87 -32.41
CA ASN A 594 13.67 22.58 -32.75
C ASN A 594 14.60 21.39 -32.42
N GLN A 595 15.26 21.46 -31.26
CA GLN A 595 16.20 20.47 -30.74
C GLN A 595 15.55 19.53 -29.70
N ILE A 596 14.23 19.35 -29.77
CA ILE A 596 13.45 18.44 -28.91
C ILE A 596 12.95 17.27 -29.76
N ILE A 597 13.12 16.06 -29.24
CA ILE A 597 12.62 14.82 -29.85
C ILE A 597 11.31 14.44 -29.15
N GLU A 598 10.19 14.53 -29.85
CA GLU A 598 8.90 14.13 -29.28
C GLU A 598 8.69 12.61 -29.29
N LEU A 599 8.18 12.10 -28.16
CA LEU A 599 7.87 10.71 -27.94
C LEU A 599 6.35 10.52 -27.74
N PRO A 600 5.71 9.58 -28.46
CA PRO A 600 4.29 9.31 -28.32
C PRO A 600 3.99 8.57 -27.01
N SER A 601 3.20 9.17 -26.12
CA SER A 601 2.91 8.62 -24.78
C SER A 601 2.35 7.20 -24.79
N GLU A 602 1.51 6.86 -25.77
CA GLU A 602 0.89 5.53 -25.94
C GLU A 602 1.91 4.41 -26.14
N TYR A 603 3.07 4.73 -26.72
CA TYR A 603 4.12 3.75 -27.01
C TYR A 603 5.11 3.57 -25.86
N TYR A 604 5.31 4.64 -25.08
CA TYR A 604 6.29 4.71 -23.99
C TYR A 604 5.70 4.41 -22.61
N PHE A 605 4.46 3.90 -22.55
CA PHE A 605 3.78 3.58 -21.29
C PHE A 605 4.38 2.37 -20.55
N ALA A 606 4.73 1.30 -21.27
CA ALA A 606 5.24 0.06 -20.67
C ALA A 606 6.76 0.08 -20.56
N SER A 607 7.31 -0.55 -19.52
CA SER A 607 8.76 -0.66 -19.28
C SER A 607 9.25 -2.10 -19.17
N ASP A 608 8.42 -3.11 -19.45
CA ASP A 608 8.85 -4.50 -19.46
C ASP A 608 9.98 -4.72 -20.51
N PRO A 609 10.83 -5.76 -20.36
CA PRO A 609 11.94 -6.01 -21.28
C PRO A 609 11.57 -6.06 -22.77
N LEU A 610 10.40 -6.58 -23.11
CA LEU A 610 9.92 -6.65 -24.50
C LEU A 610 9.60 -5.25 -25.03
N SER A 611 8.78 -4.46 -24.31
CA SER A 611 8.49 -3.07 -24.68
C SER A 611 9.75 -2.20 -24.67
N GLY A 612 10.61 -2.36 -23.66
CA GLY A 612 11.82 -1.57 -23.47
C GLY A 612 12.86 -1.77 -24.58
N LEU A 613 13.02 -2.99 -25.10
CA LEU A 613 13.89 -3.25 -26.26
C LEU A 613 13.42 -2.50 -27.50
N HIS A 614 12.12 -2.56 -27.78
CA HIS A 614 11.56 -1.90 -28.96
C HIS A 614 11.61 -0.37 -28.83
N GLN A 615 11.35 0.17 -27.64
CA GLN A 615 11.58 1.59 -27.36
C GLN A 615 13.06 1.97 -27.54
N ALA A 616 14.00 1.12 -27.12
CA ALA A 616 15.43 1.36 -27.30
C ALA A 616 15.82 1.41 -28.79
N GLU A 617 15.26 0.53 -29.62
CA GLU A 617 15.46 0.57 -31.08
C GLU A 617 14.90 1.85 -31.71
N GLU A 618 13.69 2.27 -31.32
CA GLU A 618 13.07 3.50 -31.82
C GLU A 618 13.86 4.74 -31.38
N LEU A 619 14.30 4.79 -30.12
CA LEU A 619 15.15 5.86 -29.60
C LEU A 619 16.47 5.93 -30.37
N ALA A 620 17.10 4.78 -30.66
CA ALA A 620 18.31 4.74 -31.47
C ALA A 620 18.09 5.34 -32.87
N ASP A 621 16.99 5.00 -33.53
CA ASP A 621 16.64 5.55 -34.84
C ASP A 621 16.38 7.07 -34.77
N LYS A 622 15.61 7.54 -33.77
CA LYS A 622 15.35 8.97 -33.55
C LYS A 622 16.63 9.76 -33.26
N ILE A 623 17.57 9.20 -32.50
CA ILE A 623 18.87 9.82 -32.24
C ILE A 623 19.62 10.00 -33.56
N VAL A 624 19.72 8.95 -34.38
CA VAL A 624 20.40 9.03 -35.69
C VAL A 624 19.77 10.08 -36.60
N GLU A 625 18.44 10.12 -36.67
CA GLU A 625 17.70 11.11 -37.46
C GLU A 625 17.96 12.54 -36.97
N PHE A 626 17.90 12.74 -35.65
CA PHE A 626 18.18 14.01 -35.02
C PHE A 626 19.59 14.50 -35.31
N THR A 627 20.62 13.67 -35.07
CA THR A 627 22.01 14.05 -35.29
C THR A 627 22.26 14.43 -36.75
N LYS A 628 21.70 13.66 -37.70
CA LYS A 628 21.81 13.97 -39.14
C LYS A 628 21.11 15.28 -39.51
N ALA A 629 20.02 15.63 -38.84
CA ALA A 629 19.33 16.90 -39.06
C ALA A 629 20.14 18.10 -38.55
N GLN A 630 20.88 17.95 -37.46
CA GLN A 630 21.73 19.03 -36.90
C GLN A 630 23.02 19.28 -37.70
N GLN A 631 23.45 18.33 -38.54
CA GLN A 631 24.63 18.47 -39.41
C GLN A 631 24.35 19.15 -40.75
N LYS A 632 23.07 19.36 -41.10
CA LYS A 632 22.62 20.06 -42.32
C LYS A 632 22.38 21.53 -42.04
#